data_AF-Q27SM5-F1
#
_entry.id   AF-Q27SM5-F1
#
_cell.length_a   1.000
_cell.length_b   1.000
_cell.length_c   1.000
_cell.angle_alpha   90.00
_cell.angle_beta   90.00
_cell.angle_gamma   90.00
#
_symmetry.space_group_name_H-M   'P 1'
#
loop_
_entity.id
_entity.type
_entity.pdbx_description
1 polymer ?
#
loop_
_entity_poly.entity_id
_entity_poly.type
_entity_poly.pdbx_seq_one_letter_code
_entity_poly.pdbx_strand_id
1 'polypeptide(L)' 'FGYSGGEVFNFYGDDDLFVFLDKKLVIDLGGVHTQLTGNVDLDDLPWLVKGQNYDFDMFYCERHTTESNIQITTSIQFTC' A
#
# COMPACT_ATOMS: atom_id res chain seq x y z
N PHE A 1 5.99 7.51 -7.80
CA PHE A 1 5.65 8.61 -6.87
C PHE A 1 6.92 9.32 -6.46
N GLY A 2 6.84 10.61 -6.14
CA GLY A 2 7.96 11.34 -5.54
C GLY A 2 7.91 11.26 -4.03
N TYR A 3 9.01 10.88 -3.39
CA TYR A 3 9.10 10.80 -1.93
C TYR A 3 9.61 12.12 -1.36
N SER A 4 8.80 12.82 -0.56
CA SER A 4 9.14 14.09 0.09
C SER A 4 9.35 13.98 1.60
N GLY A 5 8.96 12.85 2.20
CA GLY A 5 8.99 12.59 3.64
C GLY A 5 7.64 12.83 4.30
N GLY A 6 7.28 11.96 5.24
CA GLY A 6 6.02 11.97 5.99
C GLY A 6 4.82 11.42 5.22
N GLU A 7 5.02 10.83 4.03
CA GLU A 7 3.95 10.16 3.32
C GLU A 7 3.54 8.85 4.00
N VAL A 8 2.23 8.60 4.02
CA VAL A 8 1.64 7.39 4.61
C VAL A 8 0.72 6.73 3.60
N PHE A 9 0.67 5.40 3.66
CA PHE A 9 -0.32 4.60 2.95
C PHE A 9 -1.06 3.72 3.93
N ASN A 10 -2.39 3.77 3.88
CA ASN A 10 -3.28 2.99 4.72
C ASN A 10 -4.28 2.23 3.84
N PHE A 11 -4.52 0.99 4.23
CA PHE A 11 -5.51 0.10 3.65
C PHE A 11 -6.40 -0.46 4.76
N TYR A 12 -7.68 -0.60 4.46
CA TYR A 12 -8.64 -1.34 5.25
C TYR A 12 -9.56 -2.12 4.31
N GLY A 13 -9.60 -3.45 4.44
CA GLY A 13 -10.38 -4.28 3.54
C GLY A 13 -10.02 -5.77 3.57
N ASP A 14 -10.71 -6.52 2.71
CA ASP A 14 -10.54 -7.94 2.39
C ASP A 14 -10.51 -8.10 0.88
N ASP A 15 -10.07 -9.21 0.29
CA ASP A 15 -9.18 -10.27 0.79
C ASP A 15 -7.71 -9.90 0.55
N ASP A 16 -7.16 -10.27 -0.61
CA ASP A 16 -5.72 -10.19 -0.84
C ASP A 16 -5.27 -8.76 -1.13
N LEU A 17 -4.22 -8.32 -0.44
CA LEU A 17 -3.48 -7.12 -0.79
C LEU A 17 -1.97 -7.35 -0.77
N PHE A 18 -1.32 -6.91 -1.85
CA PHE A 18 0.14 -6.76 -1.90
C PHE A 18 0.49 -5.35 -2.35
N VAL A 19 1.32 -4.65 -1.58
CA VAL A 19 1.84 -3.33 -1.95
C VAL A 19 3.35 -3.39 -2.07
N PHE A 20 3.86 -2.93 -3.19
CA PHE A 20 5.28 -2.80 -3.47
C PHE A 20 5.67 -1.34 -3.64
N LEU A 21 6.74 -0.95 -2.98
CA LEU A 21 7.41 0.34 -3.16
C LEU A 21 8.84 0.07 -3.60
N ASP A 22 9.27 0.67 -4.72
CA ASP A 22 10.60 0.39 -5.30
C ASP A 22 10.82 -1.12 -5.52
N LYS A 23 9.78 -1.82 -6.00
CA LYS A 23 9.76 -3.28 -6.25
C LYS A 23 9.99 -4.14 -5.00
N LYS A 24 9.91 -3.56 -3.80
CA LYS A 24 10.01 -4.26 -2.52
C LYS A 24 8.64 -4.35 -1.87
N LEU A 25 8.28 -5.54 -1.41
CA LEU A 25 7.03 -5.80 -0.72
C LEU A 25 7.03 -5.07 0.64
N VAL A 26 6.05 -4.19 0.85
CA VAL A 26 5.90 -3.40 2.09
C VAL A 26 4.62 -3.73 2.85
N ILE A 27 3.58 -4.23 2.16
CA ILE A 27 2.38 -4.76 2.80
C ILE A 27 2.05 -6.09 2.13
N ASP A 28 1.87 -7.11 2.97
CA ASP A 28 1.43 -8.45 2.59
C ASP A 28 0.24 -8.84 3.46
N LEU A 29 -0.94 -8.76 2.87
CA LEU A 29 -2.19 -9.30 3.39
C LEU A 29 -2.69 -10.37 2.41
N GLY A 30 -1.80 -11.25 1.95
CA GLY A 30 -2.18 -12.38 1.11
C GLY A 30 -2.96 -13.43 1.90
N GLY A 31 -4.05 -13.94 1.32
CA GLY A 31 -4.91 -14.93 1.96
C GLY A 31 -6.37 -14.52 1.97
N VAL A 32 -7.24 -15.49 2.25
CA VAL A 32 -8.68 -15.22 2.45
C VAL A 32 -8.84 -14.82 3.90
N HIS A 33 -9.39 -13.65 4.15
CA HIS A 33 -9.57 -13.13 5.49
C HIS A 33 -10.69 -12.08 5.52
N THR A 34 -11.34 -11.93 6.67
CA THR A 34 -12.19 -10.77 6.93
C THR A 34 -11.37 -9.47 6.88
N GLN A 35 -12.01 -8.30 6.95
CA GLN A 35 -11.31 -7.03 6.81
C GLN A 35 -10.09 -6.90 7.73
N LEU A 36 -8.94 -6.58 7.15
CA LEU A 36 -7.68 -6.30 7.84
C LEU A 36 -7.21 -4.88 7.51
N THR A 37 -6.37 -4.36 8.40
CA THR A 37 -5.70 -3.07 8.20
C THR A 37 -4.25 -3.28 7.78
N GLY A 38 -3.84 -2.64 6.69
CA GLY A 38 -2.44 -2.49 6.29
C GLY A 38 -2.01 -1.03 6.41
N ASN A 39 -0.84 -0.76 6.97
CA ASN A 39 -0.28 0.58 7.07
C ASN A 39 1.21 0.53 6.74
N VAL A 40 1.69 1.56 6.06
CA VAL A 40 3.11 1.86 5.94
C VAL A 40 3.33 3.37 6.04
N ASP A 41 4.22 3.77 6.95
CA ASP A 41 4.84 5.09 6.97
C ASP A 41 6.10 5.03 6.09
N LEU A 42 6.20 5.90 5.08
CA LEU A 42 7.33 5.89 4.17
C LEU A 42 8.62 6.38 4.84
N ASP A 43 8.53 7.12 5.95
CA ASP A 43 9.70 7.52 6.75
C ASP A 43 10.40 6.31 7.41
N ASP A 44 9.67 5.20 7.63
CA ASP A 44 10.23 3.97 8.22
C ASP A 44 11.02 3.12 7.21
N LEU A 45 11.01 3.47 5.92
CA LEU A 45 11.66 2.70 4.86
C LEU A 45 13.08 3.22 4.59
N PRO A 46 14.16 2.54 5.05
CA PRO A 46 15.51 3.09 5.06
C PRO A 46 16.15 3.24 3.67
N TRP A 47 15.53 2.71 2.62
CA TRP A 47 16.00 2.83 1.24
C TRP A 47 15.37 4.00 0.48
N LEU A 48 14.38 4.69 1.06
CA LEU A 48 13.79 5.87 0.45
C LEU A 48 14.63 7.11 0.74
N VAL A 49 14.91 7.88 -0.32
CA VAL A 49 15.70 9.11 -0.26
C VAL A 49 14.82 10.26 -0.71
N LYS A 50 14.70 11.29 0.13
CA LYS A 50 13.85 12.46 -0.16
C LYS A 50 14.26 13.13 -1.48
N GLY A 51 13.26 13.51 -2.27
CA GLY A 51 13.41 14.10 -3.60
C GLY A 51 13.61 13.10 -4.74
N GLN A 52 13.64 11.79 -4.46
CA GLN A 52 13.71 10.75 -5.49
C GLN A 52 12.32 10.23 -5.87
N ASN A 53 12.22 9.67 -7.07
CA ASN A 53 11.02 9.01 -7.58
C ASN A 53 11.17 7.50 -7.49
N TYR A 54 10.10 6.84 -7.07
CA TYR A 54 10.03 5.39 -6.90
C TYR A 54 8.78 4.80 -7.56
N ASP A 55 8.87 3.53 -7.94
CA ASP A 55 7.73 2.76 -8.46
C ASP A 55 6.76 2.42 -7.31
N PHE A 56 5.46 2.50 -7.60
CA PHE A 56 4.39 2.03 -6.72
C PHE A 56 3.57 1.01 -7.48
N ASP A 57 3.49 -0.20 -6.94
CA ASP A 57 2.64 -1.26 -7.48
C ASP A 57 1.73 -1.79 -6.36
N MET A 58 0.44 -1.91 -6.65
CA MET A 58 -0.54 -2.48 -5.74
C MET A 58 -1.33 -3.55 -6.47
N PHE A 59 -1.42 -4.73 -5.87
CA PHE A 59 -2.22 -5.85 -6.34
C PHE A 59 -3.30 -6.13 -5.30
N TYR A 60 -4.53 -6.24 -5.76
CA TYR A 60 -5.68 -6.53 -4.92
C TYR A 60 -6.53 -7.62 -5.58
N CYS A 61 -6.95 -8.60 -4.79
CA CYS A 61 -7.86 -9.65 -5.25
C CYS A 61 -8.90 -9.92 -4.18
N GLU A 62 -10.15 -9.64 -4.53
CA GLU A 62 -11.28 -9.96 -3.68
C GLU A 62 -11.87 -11.33 -4.04
N ARG A 63 -12.03 -12.21 -3.04
CA ARG A 63 -12.49 -13.59 -3.26
C ARG A 63 -13.78 -13.93 -2.50
N HIS A 64 -14.37 -12.99 -1.76
CA HIS A 64 -15.73 -13.14 -1.22
C HIS A 64 -16.83 -12.62 -2.17
N THR A 65 -18.04 -13.14 -2.01
CA THR A 65 -19.26 -12.69 -2.71
C THR A 65 -20.03 -11.62 -1.94
N THR A 66 -19.76 -11.46 -0.64
CA THR A 66 -20.44 -10.55 0.27
C THR A 66 -19.42 -9.96 1.24
N GLU A 67 -19.66 -8.72 1.70
CA GLU A 67 -18.76 -7.96 2.59
C GLU A 67 -17.43 -7.52 1.96
N SER A 68 -17.30 -7.58 0.63
CA SER A 68 -16.17 -7.07 -0.17
C SER A 68 -15.92 -5.58 0.09
N ASN A 69 -14.90 -5.27 0.89
CA ASN A 69 -14.59 -3.92 1.32
C ASN A 69 -13.17 -3.55 0.91
N ILE A 70 -13.04 -2.38 0.29
CA ILE A 70 -11.76 -1.79 -0.03
C ILE A 70 -11.78 -0.30 0.30
N GLN A 71 -10.93 0.10 1.24
CA GLN A 71 -10.66 1.49 1.55
C GLN A 71 -9.15 1.72 1.52
N ILE A 72 -8.74 2.68 0.69
CA ILE A 72 -7.35 3.13 0.59
C ILE A 72 -7.30 4.60 0.97
N THR A 73 -6.36 4.97 1.84
CA THR A 73 -6.13 6.35 2.23
C THR A 73 -4.63 6.61 2.22
N THR A 74 -4.19 7.54 1.37
CA THR A 74 -2.77 7.81 1.15
C THR A 74 -2.49 9.30 1.00
N SER A 75 -1.34 9.75 1.49
CA SER A 75 -0.79 11.09 1.21
C SER A 75 0.27 11.07 0.10
N ILE A 76 0.56 9.90 -0.47
CA ILE A 76 1.51 9.76 -1.58
C ILE A 76 1.02 10.54 -2.80
N GLN A 77 1.88 11.41 -3.32
CA GLN A 77 1.61 12.12 -4.57
C GLN A 77 2.10 11.31 -5.77
N PHE A 78 1.16 10.85 -6.59
CA PHE A 78 1.45 10.16 -7.84
C PHE A 78 1.75 11.17 -8.95
N THR A 79 2.80 10.88 -9.70
CA THR A 79 3.22 11.66 -10.87
C THR A 79 2.85 10.89 -12.13
N CYS A 80 2.28 11.59 -13.11
CA CYS A 80 2.00 11.11 -14.47
C CYS A 80 3.30 11.02 -15.29
#